data_AF-A0A1D2RC66-F1
#
_entry.id   AF-A0A1D2RC66-F1
#
_cell.length_a   1.000
_cell.length_b   1.000
_cell.length_c   1.000
_cell.angle_alpha   90.00
_cell.angle_beta   90.00
_cell.angle_gamma   90.00
#
_symmetry.space_group_name_H-M   'P 1'
#
loop_
_entity.id
_entity.type
_entity.pdbx_description
1 polymer ?
#
loop_
_entity_poly.entity_id
_entity_poly.type
_entity_poly.pdbx_seq_one_letter_code
_entity_poly.pdbx_strand_id
1 'polypeptide(L)'
;MPIFPFVALKYNELFVLNEIFRQKDSGREKISTKSLFSGIKRNENIDMLYTSLREPGGDESVSVYRQLLRILDRLKELNLVEKYEYGRSVNWELTEFGEIFQKSQS
;
A
#
# COMPACT_ATOMS: atom_id res chain seq x y z
N MET A 1 -1.18 23.51 16.54
CA MET A 1 -1.57 22.10 16.38
C MET A 1 -1.64 21.82 14.90
N PRO A 2 -0.92 20.85 14.33
CA PRO A 2 -1.21 20.44 12.96
C PRO A 2 -2.58 19.76 12.98
N ILE A 3 -3.49 20.29 12.16
CA ILE A 3 -4.76 19.65 11.84
C ILE A 3 -4.36 18.44 10.98
N PHE A 4 -4.22 17.26 11.59
CA PHE A 4 -4.07 16.04 10.81
C PHE A 4 -5.32 15.92 9.93
N PRO A 5 -5.20 15.96 8.59
CA PRO A 5 -6.37 15.68 7.77
C PRO A 5 -6.82 14.27 8.13
N PHE A 6 -8.13 14.10 8.33
CA PHE A 6 -8.77 12.83 8.67
C PHE A 6 -8.62 11.82 7.53
N VAL A 7 -7.41 11.32 7.28
CA VAL A 7 -7.15 10.28 6.31
C VAL A 7 -7.69 8.98 6.89
N ALA A 8 -8.96 8.69 6.59
CA ALA A 8 -9.60 7.43 6.93
C ALA A 8 -9.22 6.39 5.87
N LEU A 9 -8.25 5.54 6.19
CA LEU A 9 -7.87 4.42 5.34
C LEU A 9 -8.83 3.24 5.53
N LYS A 10 -9.13 2.55 4.43
CA LYS A 10 -9.73 1.22 4.49
C LYS A 10 -8.73 0.22 5.06
N TYR A 11 -9.23 -0.92 5.55
CA TYR A 11 -8.40 -1.98 6.12
C TYR A 11 -7.28 -2.45 5.16
N ASN A 12 -7.61 -2.66 3.89
CA ASN A 12 -6.64 -3.09 2.87
C ASN A 12 -5.62 -2.00 2.52
N GLU A 13 -6.02 -0.72 2.53
CA GLU A 13 -5.12 0.42 2.33
C GLU A 13 -4.13 0.54 3.49
N LEU A 14 -4.62 0.43 4.73
CA LEU A 14 -3.79 0.43 5.93
C LEU A 14 -2.82 -0.77 5.95
N PHE A 15 -3.30 -1.96 5.54
CA PHE A 15 -2.47 -3.15 5.41
C PHE A 15 -1.30 -2.93 4.43
N VAL A 16 -1.58 -2.39 3.23
CA VAL A 16 -0.52 -2.13 2.23
C VAL A 16 0.46 -1.08 2.74
N LEU A 17 -0.02 -0.01 3.38
CA LEU A 17 0.85 1.01 3.96
C LEU A 17 1.80 0.42 5.01
N ASN A 18 1.28 -0.44 5.90
CA ASN A 18 2.07 -1.13 6.92
C ASN A 18 3.09 -2.09 6.32
N GLU A 19 2.77 -2.76 5.22
CA GLU A 19 3.72 -3.65 4.54
C GLU A 19 4.86 -2.86 3.87
N ILE A 20 4.56 -1.67 3.33
CA ILE A 20 5.60 -0.75 2.82
C ILE A 20 6.51 -0.30 3.98
N PHE A 21 5.92 0.12 5.10
CA PHE A 21 6.67 0.51 6.30
C PHE A 21 7.58 -0.61 6.81
N ARG A 22 7.05 -1.82 6.98
CA ARG A 22 7.80 -3.00 7.44
C ARG A 22 8.99 -3.32 6.53
N GLN A 23 8.79 -3.26 5.21
CA GLN A 23 9.88 -3.53 4.26
C GLN A 23 10.92 -2.40 4.29
N LYS A 24 10.52 -1.14 4.51
CA LYS A 24 11.45 -0.02 4.72
C LYS A 24 12.31 -0.24 5.96
N ASP A 25 11.69 -0.57 7.09
CA ASP A 25 12.38 -0.85 8.36
C ASP A 25 13.37 -2.02 8.25
N SER A 26 13.13 -2.97 7.34
CA SER A 26 14.08 -4.06 7.04
C SER A 26 15.30 -3.62 6.21
N GLY A 27 15.48 -2.32 5.96
CA GLY A 27 16.61 -1.74 5.23
C GLY A 27 16.36 -1.55 3.72
N ARG A 28 15.11 -1.67 3.24
CA ARG A 28 14.76 -1.42 1.84
C ARG A 28 14.17 -0.04 1.67
N GLU A 29 15.01 0.94 1.39
CA GLU A 29 14.57 2.34 1.20
C GLU A 29 13.51 2.49 0.09
N LYS A 30 13.63 1.69 -0.99
CA LYS A 30 12.71 1.71 -2.13
C LYS A 30 12.12 0.34 -2.38
N ILE A 31 10.80 0.26 -2.44
CA ILE A 31 10.08 -1.00 -2.56
C ILE A 31 9.41 -1.07 -3.91
N SER A 32 9.88 -1.99 -4.77
CA SER A 32 9.23 -2.22 -6.06
C SER A 32 7.84 -2.82 -5.87
N THR A 33 6.91 -2.50 -6.78
CA THR A 33 5.56 -3.08 -6.78
C THR A 33 5.61 -4.61 -6.80
N LYS A 34 6.57 -5.18 -7.55
CA LYS A 34 6.77 -6.63 -7.66
C LYS A 34 7.27 -7.24 -6.34
N SER A 35 8.21 -6.59 -5.65
CA SER A 35 8.73 -7.08 -4.37
C SER A 35 7.67 -6.97 -3.27
N LEU A 36 6.88 -5.89 -3.27
CA LEU A 36 5.76 -5.71 -2.37
C LEU A 36 4.73 -6.84 -2.55
N PHE A 37 4.29 -7.05 -3.78
CA PHE A 37 3.34 -8.11 -4.11
C PHE A 37 3.86 -9.50 -3.75
N SER A 38 5.14 -9.76 -4.03
CA SER A 38 5.77 -11.03 -3.69
C SER A 38 5.87 -11.24 -2.19
N GLY A 39 6.13 -10.19 -1.40
CA GLY A 39 6.13 -10.24 0.07
C GLY A 39 4.75 -10.57 0.62
N ILE A 40 3.71 -9.88 0.14
CA ILE A 40 2.32 -10.13 0.52
C ILE A 40 1.92 -11.58 0.19
N LYS A 41 2.27 -12.06 -1.01
CA LYS A 41 2.01 -13.45 -1.44
C LYS A 41 2.72 -14.49 -0.59
N ARG A 42 4.00 -14.26 -0.25
CA ARG A 42 4.79 -15.19 0.57
C ARG A 42 4.28 -15.31 2.00
N ASN A 43 3.72 -14.23 2.53
CA ASN A 43 3.16 -14.19 3.89
C ASN A 43 1.70 -14.67 3.94
N GLU A 44 1.19 -15.30 2.87
CA GLU A 44 -0.19 -15.78 2.75
C GLU A 44 -1.28 -14.72 3.00
N ASN A 45 -0.92 -13.43 2.89
CA ASN A 45 -1.80 -12.30 3.21
C ASN A 45 -2.44 -11.69 1.95
N ILE A 46 -2.55 -12.45 0.85
CA ILE A 46 -3.17 -11.96 -0.40
C ILE A 46 -4.61 -11.50 -0.17
N ASP A 47 -5.34 -12.19 0.69
CA ASP A 47 -6.74 -11.90 0.95
C ASP A 47 -6.95 -10.52 1.59
N MET A 48 -5.91 -9.98 2.26
CA MET A 48 -5.92 -8.65 2.86
C MET A 48 -6.00 -7.51 1.82
N LEU A 49 -5.74 -7.80 0.54
CA LEU A 49 -5.87 -6.81 -0.54
C LEU A 49 -7.32 -6.60 -0.97
N TYR A 50 -8.22 -7.53 -0.64
CA TYR A 50 -9.64 -7.37 -0.92
C TYR A 50 -10.30 -6.49 0.15
N THR A 51 -11.10 -5.52 -0.28
CA THR A 51 -12.06 -4.85 0.63
C THR A 51 -13.22 -5.83 0.87
N SER A 52 -13.86 -5.80 2.04
CA SER A 52 -14.92 -6.70 2.53
C SER A 52 -16.24 -6.73 1.72
N LEU A 53 -16.17 -6.50 0.41
CA LEU A 53 -17.20 -6.83 -0.56
C LEU A 53 -16.51 -7.60 -1.67
N ARG A 54 -16.74 -8.91 -1.74
CA ARG A 54 -16.85 -9.54 -3.06
C ARG A 54 -17.89 -8.68 -3.79
N GLU A 55 -17.46 -7.83 -4.74
CA GLU A 55 -18.39 -7.03 -5.50
C GLU A 55 -19.43 -7.99 -6.10
N PRO A 56 -20.75 -7.84 -5.81
CA PRO A 56 -21.73 -8.73 -6.37
C PRO A 56 -21.75 -8.51 -7.88
N GLY A 57 -21.27 -9.50 -8.65
CA GLY A 57 -21.19 -9.43 -10.11
C GLY A 57 -19.90 -8.84 -10.67
N GLY A 58 -18.90 -8.54 -9.85
CA GLY A 58 -17.56 -8.22 -10.32
C GLY A 58 -16.84 -9.52 -10.69
N ASP A 59 -16.50 -9.67 -11.96
CA ASP A 59 -15.68 -10.75 -12.51
C ASP A 59 -14.60 -11.16 -11.48
N GLU A 60 -14.65 -12.40 -10.99
CA GLU A 60 -13.72 -12.96 -9.99
C GLU A 60 -12.24 -12.87 -10.43
N SER A 61 -12.00 -12.37 -11.64
CA SER A 61 -10.73 -12.12 -12.29
C SER A 61 -10.15 -10.70 -12.15
N VAL A 62 -10.65 -9.82 -11.27
CA VAL A 62 -9.86 -8.61 -10.92
C VAL A 62 -8.57 -9.07 -10.24
N SER A 63 -7.51 -9.19 -11.06
CA SER A 63 -6.20 -9.65 -10.61
C SER A 63 -5.79 -8.95 -9.32
N VAL A 64 -5.45 -9.72 -8.29
CA VAL A 64 -4.95 -9.23 -6.99
C VAL A 64 -3.89 -8.14 -7.17
N TYR A 65 -3.04 -8.31 -8.18
CA TYR A 65 -2.01 -7.33 -8.54
C TYR A 65 -2.60 -5.97 -8.96
N ARG A 66 -3.71 -5.96 -9.71
CA ARG A 66 -4.44 -4.72 -10.06
C ARG A 66 -5.06 -4.08 -8.82
N GLN A 67 -5.54 -4.85 -7.85
CA GLN A 67 -6.03 -4.27 -6.60
C GLN A 67 -4.90 -3.64 -5.78
N LEU A 68 -3.73 -4.28 -5.71
CA LEU A 68 -2.56 -3.67 -5.12
C LEU A 68 -2.20 -2.34 -5.82
N LEU A 69 -2.21 -2.30 -7.15
CA LEU A 69 -1.95 -1.07 -7.90
C LEU A 69 -2.96 0.04 -7.56
N ARG A 70 -4.25 -0.26 -7.50
CA ARG A 70 -5.29 0.70 -7.12
C ARG A 70 -5.10 1.23 -5.71
N ILE A 71 -4.72 0.37 -4.76
CA ILE A 71 -4.42 0.77 -3.39
C ILE A 71 -3.21 1.72 -3.36
N LEU A 72 -2.14 1.39 -4.10
CA LEU A 72 -0.94 2.23 -4.16
C LEU A 72 -1.21 3.61 -4.78
N ASP A 73 -2.00 3.67 -5.86
CA ASP A 73 -2.43 4.92 -6.45
C ASP A 73 -3.25 5.74 -5.45
N ARG A 74 -4.15 5.09 -4.69
CA ARG A 74 -4.94 5.76 -3.65
C ARG A 74 -4.08 6.29 -2.50
N LEU A 75 -3.10 5.51 -2.01
CA LEU A 75 -2.18 5.96 -0.97
C LEU A 75 -1.33 7.15 -1.45
N LYS A 76 -0.98 7.19 -2.75
CA LYS A 76 -0.30 8.33 -3.36
C LYS A 76 -1.19 9.56 -3.44
N GLU A 77 -2.45 9.43 -3.84
CA GLU A 77 -3.42 10.55 -3.83
C GLU A 77 -3.57 11.17 -2.43
N LEU A 78 -3.45 10.35 -1.39
CA LEU A 78 -3.48 10.77 0.01
C LEU A 78 -2.14 11.31 0.53
N ASN A 79 -1.13 11.42 -0.34
CA ASN A 79 0.22 11.86 -0.02
C ASN A 79 0.91 11.02 1.07
N LEU A 80 0.56 9.73 1.20
CA LEU A 80 1.17 8.81 2.17
C LEU A 80 2.38 8.08 1.57
N VAL A 81 2.38 7.89 0.26
CA VAL A 81 3.49 7.29 -0.48
C VAL A 81 3.79 8.08 -1.74
N GLU A 82 5.04 8.00 -2.19
CA GLU A 82 5.49 8.53 -3.47
C GLU A 82 5.86 7.41 -4.42
N LYS A 83 5.64 7.66 -5.72
CA LYS A 83 5.94 6.72 -6.81
C LYS A 83 7.23 7.16 -7.50
N TYR A 84 8.17 6.24 -7.62
CA TYR A 84 9.44 6.42 -8.31
C TYR A 84 9.61 5.41 -9.44
N GLU A 85 9.99 5.88 -10.62
CA GLU A 85 10.29 5.01 -11.75
C GLU A 85 11.81 4.87 -11.92
N TYR A 86 12.29 3.64 -11.78
CA TYR A 86 13.70 3.28 -11.99
C TYR A 86 13.77 2.26 -13.14
N GLY A 87 14.09 2.75 -14.33
CA GLY A 87 14.06 1.94 -15.55
C GLY A 87 12.64 1.42 -15.83
N ARG A 88 12.46 0.09 -15.80
CA ARG A 88 11.14 -0.56 -15.97
C ARG A 88 10.44 -0.89 -14.64
N SER A 89 11.03 -0.51 -13.51
CA SER A 89 10.51 -0.82 -12.18
C SER A 89 9.80 0.38 -11.58
N VAL A 90 8.56 0.16 -11.14
CA VAL A 90 7.79 1.11 -10.33
C VAL A 90 8.05 0.81 -8.86
N ASN A 91 8.60 1.78 -8.14
CA ASN A 91 8.95 1.71 -6.74
C ASN A 91 8.14 2.71 -5.93
N TRP A 92 7.98 2.40 -4.64
CA TRP A 92 7.19 3.16 -3.70
C TRP A 92 8.01 3.41 -2.44
N GLU A 93 7.81 4.60 -1.88
CA GLU A 93 8.44 5.04 -0.64
C GLU A 93 7.40 5.81 0.19
N LEU A 94 7.51 5.76 1.51
CA LEU A 94 6.68 6.58 2.39
C LEU A 94 7.11 8.05 2.28
N THR A 95 6.15 8.95 2.25
CA THR A 95 6.43 10.38 2.46
C THR A 95 6.67 10.64 3.94
N GLU A 96 7.21 11.82 4.28
CA GLU A 96 7.29 12.27 5.68
C GLU A 96 5.91 12.23 6.36
N PHE A 97 4.86 12.64 5.64
CA PHE A 97 3.48 12.55 6.14
C PHE A 97 3.03 11.10 6.34
N GLY A 98 3.35 10.20 5.41
CA GLY A 98 3.05 8.77 5.51
C GLY A 98 3.73 8.10 6.70
N GLU A 99 4.97 8.46 6.99
CA GLU A 99 5.68 7.97 8.18
C GLU A 99 5.04 8.45 9.48
N ILE A 100 4.74 9.74 9.58
CA ILE A 100 4.08 10.31 10.76
C ILE A 100 2.70 9.66 10.95
N PHE A 101 1.94 9.52 9.85
CA PHE A 101 0.66 8.87 9.86
C PHE A 101 0.77 7.43 10.37
N GLN A 102 1.67 6.61 9.82
CA GLN A 102 1.87 5.22 10.26
C GLN A 102 2.19 5.15 11.76
N LYS A 103 3.12 5.99 12.23
CA LYS A 103 3.52 6.03 13.65
C LYS A 103 2.37 6.43 14.57
N SER A 104 1.41 7.22 14.09
CA SER A 104 0.22 7.61 14.85
C SER A 104 -0.83 6.49 14.97
N GLN A 105 -0.74 5.44 14.15
CA GLN A 105 -1.64 4.28 14.18
C GLN A 105 -1.07 3.11 15.00
N SER A 106 0.16 3.23 15.52
CA SER A 106 0.89 2.21 16.30
C SER A 106 0.75 2.46 17.79
#